data_AF-A0AAV7TMU0-F1
#
_entry.id   AF-A0AAV7TMU0-F1
#
_cell.length_a   1.000
_cell.length_b   1.000
_cell.length_c   1.000
_cell.angle_alpha   90.00
_cell.angle_beta   90.00
_cell.angle_gamma   90.00
#
_symmetry.space_group_name_H-M   'P 1'
#
loop_
_entity.id
_entity.type
_entity.pdbx_description
1 polymer ?
#
loop_
_entity_poly.entity_id
_entity_poly.type
_entity_poly.pdbx_seq_one_letter_code
_entity_poly.pdbx_strand_id
1 'polypeptide(L)'
;MFSLCEDMAARCLVVILGATGTGKSKLALQLGRTLGGEILSADSMQVYEGLDIITNKVTPEEQQLCKHHMISFVDPLVSNFTVVEFRNKAVALISFPSSLTVHIEEIFARNKIPIVVGGTNYYIESLLWKTLIDTKAKSYNGNTPQSLPADKAKQEKQHIQTPYMEAESRYLKDEVEVNSTLHGAVIPQIVTDRKAQLEQLDCQELHRRLSQVDPGMAAKLHPNDKRKVARSLQVFEETGISHSEHLRRQQAEVGSGPLNGPLRYPKPCILWLHMDQEALDKRLSARVDQMLVDGLLAELQDFHRRYNQQKVSENSQDYQHGIFQSIGFKEFHEYLVTEGTCPPETSAVLLQNGIQALKQATQKYARKQNKWVRNRFLKRPGPNVPPVYCLEVKEPTDWEESVLKPALQIVSSFLQEKEPAAQPLRMDCEANENRRSHHKCELCNRIIIGDREWAAHIKSKSHRHHLKKRQRDLEAVEMPDHPKLTDRDHIRTEAGDDVALTAGYNLTQTDSKNPAPTAGNDLASTA
;
A
#
# COMPACT_ATOMS: atom_id res chain seq x y z
N MET A 1 -27.17 -27.42 -18.10
CA MET A 1 -25.80 -27.98 -17.97
C MET A 1 -24.95 -27.37 -19.06
N PHE A 2 -24.15 -26.36 -18.75
CA PHE A 2 -23.24 -25.77 -19.72
C PHE A 2 -21.95 -26.60 -19.71
N SER A 3 -21.68 -27.29 -20.82
CA SER A 3 -20.39 -27.93 -21.09
C SER A 3 -19.37 -26.81 -21.32
N LEU A 4 -18.54 -26.56 -20.31
CA LEU A 4 -17.37 -25.70 -20.43
C LEU A 4 -16.33 -26.46 -21.26
N CYS A 5 -15.83 -25.83 -22.32
CA CYS A 5 -14.74 -26.34 -23.14
C CYS A 5 -13.51 -26.59 -22.24
N GLU A 6 -13.14 -27.86 -22.07
CA GLU A 6 -12.28 -28.37 -20.98
C GLU A 6 -10.85 -27.84 -20.98
N ASP A 7 -10.33 -27.28 -22.09
CA ASP A 7 -8.91 -26.92 -22.20
C ASP A 7 -8.59 -25.43 -21.95
N MET A 8 -9.55 -24.50 -22.06
CA MET A 8 -9.25 -23.04 -22.05
C MET A 8 -9.95 -22.24 -20.95
N ALA A 9 -11.06 -22.75 -20.38
CA ALA A 9 -11.64 -22.23 -19.14
C ALA A 9 -10.65 -22.31 -17.95
N ALA A 10 -9.62 -23.15 -18.09
CA ALA A 10 -8.64 -23.50 -17.08
C ALA A 10 -7.60 -22.40 -16.76
N ARG A 11 -7.67 -21.20 -17.37
CA ARG A 11 -6.69 -20.11 -17.11
C ARG A 11 -7.29 -18.75 -16.76
N CYS A 12 -8.59 -18.70 -16.48
CA CYS A 12 -9.26 -17.49 -16.03
C CYS A 12 -9.02 -17.28 -14.53
N LEU A 13 -8.46 -16.12 -14.17
CA LEU A 13 -8.30 -15.69 -12.78
C LEU A 13 -9.27 -14.55 -12.51
N VAL A 14 -10.23 -14.74 -11.60
CA VAL A 14 -11.14 -13.66 -11.21
C VAL A 14 -10.54 -12.92 -10.02
N VAL A 15 -10.47 -11.59 -10.10
CA VAL A 15 -9.91 -10.74 -9.05
C VAL A 15 -10.94 -9.69 -8.66
N ILE A 16 -11.26 -9.63 -7.38
CA ILE A 16 -12.22 -8.67 -6.81
C ILE A 16 -11.46 -7.63 -5.98
N LEU A 17 -11.40 -6.41 -6.51
CA LEU A 17 -10.82 -5.23 -5.88
C LEU A 17 -11.91 -4.35 -5.26
N GLY A 18 -11.52 -3.57 -4.25
CA GLY A 18 -12.40 -2.57 -3.65
C GLY A 18 -11.93 -2.15 -2.26
N ALA A 19 -12.41 -1.00 -1.79
CA ALA A 19 -12.16 -0.57 -0.44
C ALA A 19 -12.75 -1.54 0.60
N THR A 20 -12.28 -1.50 1.84
CA THR A 20 -12.97 -2.17 2.95
C THR A 20 -14.43 -1.67 3.05
N GLY A 21 -15.36 -2.54 3.45
CA GLY A 21 -16.79 -2.20 3.56
C GLY A 21 -17.63 -2.25 2.28
N THR A 22 -17.05 -2.39 1.08
CA THR A 22 -17.79 -2.39 -0.20
C THR A 22 -18.50 -3.71 -0.56
N GLY A 23 -18.42 -4.74 0.29
CA GLY A 23 -19.08 -6.03 0.04
C GLY A 23 -18.27 -7.05 -0.80
N LYS A 24 -16.94 -6.90 -0.86
CA LYS A 24 -16.05 -7.81 -1.60
C LYS A 24 -16.28 -9.30 -1.29
N SER A 25 -16.34 -9.67 -0.01
CA SER A 25 -16.53 -11.06 0.41
C SER A 25 -17.92 -11.58 0.00
N LYS A 26 -18.96 -10.75 0.12
CA LYS A 26 -20.33 -11.07 -0.34
C LYS A 26 -20.34 -11.40 -1.83
N LEU A 27 -19.70 -10.58 -2.66
CA LEU A 27 -19.59 -10.84 -4.09
C LEU A 27 -18.79 -12.11 -4.38
N ALA A 28 -17.66 -12.32 -3.71
CA ALA A 28 -16.83 -13.51 -3.89
C ALA A 28 -17.60 -14.80 -3.58
N LEU A 29 -18.34 -14.83 -2.47
CA LEU A 29 -19.20 -15.95 -2.07
C LEU A 29 -20.28 -16.26 -3.11
N GLN A 30 -20.96 -15.23 -3.60
CA GLN A 30 -22.02 -15.39 -4.60
C GLN A 30 -21.45 -15.91 -5.93
N LEU A 31 -20.34 -15.33 -6.41
CA LEU A 31 -19.66 -15.80 -7.62
C LEU A 31 -19.13 -17.23 -7.46
N GLY A 32 -18.51 -17.55 -6.33
CA GLY A 32 -18.00 -18.89 -6.02
C GLY A 32 -19.09 -19.95 -6.04
N ARG A 33 -20.26 -19.65 -5.46
CA ARG A 33 -21.42 -20.54 -5.47
C ARG A 33 -22.02 -20.74 -6.85
N THR A 34 -22.23 -19.66 -7.59
CA THR A 34 -22.90 -19.72 -8.90
C THR A 34 -22.02 -20.33 -9.98
N LEU A 35 -20.71 -20.06 -9.95
CA LEU A 35 -19.77 -20.46 -10.99
C LEU A 35 -18.93 -21.69 -10.60
N GLY A 36 -19.09 -22.23 -9.39
CA GLY A 36 -18.28 -23.34 -8.89
C GLY A 36 -16.82 -22.95 -8.68
N GLY A 37 -16.57 -21.75 -8.14
CA GLY A 37 -15.23 -21.25 -7.83
C GLY A 37 -14.78 -21.54 -6.40
N GLU A 38 -13.49 -21.32 -6.15
CA GLU A 38 -12.88 -21.32 -4.82
C GLU A 38 -12.26 -19.95 -4.53
N ILE A 39 -12.37 -19.49 -3.29
CA ILE A 39 -11.99 -18.14 -2.89
C ILE A 39 -10.58 -18.14 -2.30
N LEU A 40 -9.73 -17.23 -2.76
CA LEU A 40 -8.41 -16.98 -2.20
C LEU A 40 -8.37 -15.60 -1.56
N SER A 41 -8.21 -15.54 -0.23
CA SER A 41 -8.10 -14.26 0.48
C SER A 41 -6.73 -13.62 0.23
N ALA A 42 -6.72 -12.37 -0.22
CA ALA A 42 -5.56 -11.53 -0.43
C ALA A 42 -5.57 -10.35 0.55
N ASP A 43 -5.66 -10.65 1.85
CA ASP A 43 -5.60 -9.67 2.91
C ASP A 43 -4.48 -9.98 3.91
N SER A 44 -3.54 -9.04 4.08
CA SER A 44 -2.37 -9.21 4.95
C SER A 44 -2.71 -9.46 6.42
N MET A 45 -3.90 -9.09 6.90
CA MET A 45 -4.29 -9.29 8.29
C MET A 45 -5.14 -10.55 8.49
N GLN A 46 -5.89 -10.98 7.48
CA GLN A 46 -6.75 -12.17 7.58
C GLN A 46 -5.99 -13.50 7.52
N VAL A 47 -4.72 -13.48 7.11
CA VAL A 47 -3.85 -14.67 7.12
C VAL A 47 -3.56 -15.18 8.54
N TYR A 48 -3.63 -14.31 9.55
CA TYR A 48 -3.30 -14.66 10.93
C TYR A 48 -4.44 -15.39 11.63
N GLU A 49 -4.12 -16.32 12.54
CA GLU A 49 -5.10 -17.05 13.34
C GLU A 49 -5.73 -16.17 14.44
N GLY A 50 -7.02 -16.39 14.71
CA GLY A 50 -7.81 -15.55 15.61
C GLY A 50 -7.97 -14.11 15.13
N LEU A 51 -8.47 -13.23 16.01
CA LEU A 51 -8.74 -11.82 15.67
C LEU A 51 -9.72 -11.66 14.51
N ASP A 52 -10.76 -12.49 14.52
CA ASP A 52 -11.69 -12.65 13.41
C ASP A 52 -12.59 -11.42 13.27
N ILE A 53 -13.00 -10.81 14.39
CA ILE A 53 -13.84 -9.60 14.39
C ILE A 53 -13.04 -8.41 13.88
N ILE A 54 -11.88 -8.12 14.48
CA ILE A 54 -11.08 -6.94 14.10
C ILE A 54 -10.58 -7.01 12.66
N THR A 55 -10.18 -8.20 12.18
CA THR A 55 -9.72 -8.39 10.79
C THR A 55 -10.87 -8.64 9.80
N ASN A 56 -12.12 -8.63 10.28
CA ASN A 56 -13.34 -8.81 9.49
C ASN A 56 -13.27 -10.03 8.58
N LYS A 57 -12.97 -11.18 9.17
CA LYS A 57 -12.96 -12.45 8.45
C LYS A 57 -14.38 -12.86 8.10
N VAL A 58 -14.48 -13.66 7.04
CA VAL A 58 -15.71 -14.37 6.70
C VAL A 58 -16.02 -15.39 7.79
N THR A 59 -17.29 -15.53 8.17
CA THR A 59 -17.67 -16.42 9.27
C THR A 59 -17.45 -17.89 8.90
N PRO A 60 -17.33 -18.80 9.87
CA PRO A 60 -17.20 -20.23 9.58
C PRO A 60 -18.35 -20.76 8.71
N GLU A 61 -19.57 -20.25 8.90
CA GLU A 61 -20.73 -20.60 8.08
C GLU A 61 -20.51 -20.18 6.64
N GLU A 62 -20.08 -18.94 6.39
CA GLU A 62 -19.74 -18.44 5.05
C GLU A 62 -18.61 -19.25 4.39
N GLN A 63 -17.62 -19.68 5.17
CA GLN A 63 -16.53 -20.54 4.69
C GLN A 63 -16.98 -21.95 4.31
N GLN A 64 -18.05 -22.47 4.93
CA GLN A 64 -18.67 -23.74 4.50
C GLN A 64 -19.43 -23.60 3.19
N LEU A 65 -19.91 -22.39 2.87
CA LEU A 65 -20.67 -22.13 1.64
C LEU A 65 -19.79 -22.17 0.37
N CYS A 66 -18.51 -21.83 0.51
CA CYS A 66 -17.52 -21.85 -0.57
C CYS A 66 -16.12 -21.97 0.05
N LYS A 67 -15.27 -22.86 -0.47
CA LYS A 67 -13.93 -23.10 0.09
C LYS A 67 -13.09 -21.80 0.05
N HIS A 68 -12.56 -21.41 1.20
CA HIS A 68 -11.66 -20.27 1.35
C HIS A 68 -10.22 -20.75 1.60
N HIS A 69 -9.28 -20.12 0.91
CA HIS A 69 -7.86 -20.33 1.07
C HIS A 69 -7.20 -19.07 1.61
N MET A 70 -6.00 -19.24 2.19
CA MET A 70 -5.16 -18.14 2.68
C MET A 70 -5.80 -17.31 3.81
N ILE A 71 -6.59 -17.95 4.67
CA ILE A 71 -7.20 -17.35 5.86
C ILE A 71 -6.79 -18.16 7.10
N SER A 72 -6.53 -17.49 8.24
CA SER A 72 -6.25 -18.13 9.53
C SER A 72 -5.25 -19.30 9.50
N PHE A 73 -4.06 -19.10 8.93
CA PHE A 73 -3.02 -20.15 8.83
C PHE A 73 -1.64 -19.68 9.32
N VAL A 74 -1.51 -18.42 9.71
CA VAL A 74 -0.27 -17.84 10.24
C VAL A 74 -0.44 -17.62 11.73
N ASP A 75 0.45 -18.20 12.53
CA ASP A 75 0.51 -17.93 13.97
C ASP A 75 0.74 -16.42 14.21
N PRO A 76 -0.08 -15.73 15.02
CA PRO A 76 0.09 -14.32 15.39
C PRO A 76 1.46 -13.95 15.97
N LEU A 77 2.20 -14.89 16.55
CA LEU A 77 3.56 -14.70 17.06
C LEU A 77 4.61 -14.60 15.94
N VAL A 78 4.29 -15.07 14.73
CA VAL A 78 5.18 -14.93 13.57
C VAL A 78 5.31 -13.46 13.25
N SER A 79 6.51 -12.92 13.49
CA SER A 79 6.78 -11.49 13.41
C SER A 79 6.68 -10.92 12.00
N ASN A 80 6.90 -11.73 10.96
CA ASN A 80 6.97 -11.25 9.57
C ASN A 80 6.39 -12.26 8.58
N PHE A 81 5.12 -12.09 8.20
CA PHE A 81 4.59 -12.68 6.97
C PHE A 81 4.73 -11.69 5.80
N THR A 82 5.40 -12.13 4.74
CA THR A 82 5.82 -11.27 3.62
C THR A 82 4.99 -11.49 2.36
N VAL A 83 5.00 -10.49 1.47
CA VAL A 83 4.38 -10.61 0.14
C VAL A 83 4.98 -11.75 -0.70
N VAL A 84 6.25 -12.09 -0.50
CA VAL A 84 6.93 -13.17 -1.23
C VAL A 84 6.37 -14.51 -0.81
N GLU A 85 6.18 -14.72 0.50
CA GLU A 85 5.57 -15.94 1.04
C GLU A 85 4.10 -16.06 0.63
N PHE A 86 3.34 -14.96 0.70
CA PHE A 86 1.98 -14.91 0.18
C PHE A 86 1.93 -15.34 -1.29
N ARG A 87 2.74 -14.70 -2.14
CA ARG A 87 2.81 -15.00 -3.58
C ARG A 87 3.13 -16.47 -3.80
N ASN A 88 4.15 -17.01 -3.15
CA ASN A 88 4.59 -18.38 -3.37
C ASN A 88 3.49 -19.39 -3.00
N LYS A 89 2.86 -19.20 -1.83
CA LYS A 89 1.72 -20.03 -1.40
C LYS A 89 0.51 -19.89 -2.32
N ALA A 90 0.13 -18.66 -2.67
CA ALA A 90 -1.02 -18.40 -3.53
C ALA A 90 -0.82 -18.94 -4.96
N VAL A 91 0.38 -18.76 -5.54
CA VAL A 91 0.73 -19.33 -6.84
C VAL A 91 0.70 -20.85 -6.78
N ALA A 92 1.25 -21.47 -5.72
CA ALA A 92 1.19 -22.92 -5.57
C ALA A 92 -0.25 -23.45 -5.47
N LEU A 93 -1.18 -22.72 -4.83
CA LEU A 93 -2.59 -23.11 -4.78
C LEU A 93 -3.33 -22.93 -6.10
N ILE A 94 -2.97 -21.89 -6.87
CA ILE A 94 -3.64 -21.60 -8.15
C ILE A 94 -3.07 -22.44 -9.28
N SER A 95 -1.79 -22.86 -9.23
CA SER A 95 -1.08 -23.46 -10.38
C SER A 95 -1.65 -24.79 -10.85
N PHE A 96 -1.17 -25.25 -12.02
CA PHE A 96 -1.39 -26.59 -12.54
C PHE A 96 -0.28 -27.52 -12.07
N PRO A 97 -0.54 -28.85 -12.09
CA PRO A 97 0.38 -29.80 -11.48
C PRO A 97 1.71 -29.73 -12.20
N SER A 98 2.71 -29.20 -11.49
CA SER A 98 4.11 -29.43 -11.84
C SER A 98 4.46 -30.83 -11.36
N SER A 99 5.19 -31.59 -12.18
CA SER A 99 5.60 -32.97 -11.90
C SER A 99 6.38 -33.16 -10.58
N LEU A 100 6.71 -32.06 -9.87
CA LEU A 100 7.42 -32.04 -8.59
C LEU A 100 6.55 -31.89 -7.34
N THR A 101 5.24 -31.65 -7.43
CA THR A 101 4.42 -31.31 -6.24
C THR A 101 3.25 -32.29 -6.06
N VAL A 102 3.51 -33.43 -5.41
CA VAL A 102 2.54 -34.53 -5.25
C VAL A 102 1.47 -34.28 -4.16
N HIS A 103 1.55 -33.16 -3.42
CA HIS A 103 0.72 -32.95 -2.22
C HIS A 103 -0.07 -31.63 -2.18
N ILE A 104 -0.03 -30.78 -3.22
CA ILE A 104 -0.79 -29.52 -3.21
C ILE A 104 -2.09 -29.70 -3.99
N GLU A 105 -3.19 -29.53 -3.27
CA GLU A 105 -4.55 -29.50 -3.75
C GLU A 105 -4.78 -28.21 -4.58
N GLU A 106 -4.34 -28.22 -5.82
CA GLU A 106 -4.41 -27.09 -6.76
C GLU A 106 -5.84 -26.79 -7.26
N ILE A 107 -6.20 -25.51 -7.35
CA ILE A 107 -7.55 -25.05 -7.74
C ILE A 107 -7.82 -25.39 -9.21
N PHE A 108 -6.87 -25.10 -10.11
CA PHE A 108 -7.04 -25.43 -11.53
C PHE A 108 -7.10 -26.94 -11.76
N ALA A 109 -6.34 -27.74 -11.00
CA ALA A 109 -6.39 -29.20 -11.08
C ALA A 109 -7.77 -29.79 -10.71
N ARG A 110 -8.56 -29.07 -9.90
CA ARG A 110 -9.94 -29.44 -9.53
C ARG A 110 -11.00 -28.93 -10.52
N ASN A 111 -10.62 -28.34 -11.64
CA ASN A 111 -11.52 -27.66 -12.59
C ASN A 111 -12.38 -26.58 -11.89
N LYS A 112 -11.80 -25.87 -10.92
CA LYS A 112 -12.45 -24.78 -10.19
C LYS A 112 -11.88 -23.43 -10.63
N ILE A 113 -12.69 -22.39 -10.53
CA ILE A 113 -12.29 -21.02 -10.85
C ILE A 113 -11.67 -20.37 -9.61
N PRO A 114 -10.40 -19.92 -9.65
CA PRO A 114 -9.80 -19.17 -8.55
C PRO A 114 -10.37 -17.75 -8.52
N ILE A 115 -10.98 -17.38 -7.39
CA ILE A 115 -11.53 -16.06 -7.11
C ILE A 115 -10.68 -15.39 -6.04
N VAL A 116 -9.79 -14.49 -6.44
CA VAL A 116 -8.92 -13.74 -5.53
C VAL A 116 -9.67 -12.51 -5.02
N VAL A 117 -9.80 -12.38 -3.71
CA VAL A 117 -10.51 -11.27 -3.07
C VAL A 117 -9.68 -10.71 -1.93
N GLY A 118 -9.54 -9.38 -1.83
CA GLY A 118 -8.80 -8.83 -0.71
C GLY A 118 -8.67 -7.31 -0.72
N GLY A 119 -8.33 -6.76 0.44
CA GLY A 119 -8.02 -5.34 0.60
C GLY A 119 -6.53 -5.01 0.36
N THR A 120 -5.66 -6.01 0.35
CA THR A 120 -4.21 -5.80 0.21
C THR A 120 -3.85 -5.81 -1.27
N ASN A 121 -4.08 -4.67 -1.94
CA ASN A 121 -3.85 -4.56 -3.39
C ASN A 121 -2.41 -4.92 -3.82
N TYR A 122 -1.42 -4.74 -2.93
CA TYR A 122 -0.04 -5.13 -3.19
C TYR A 122 0.17 -6.65 -3.29
N TYR A 123 -0.61 -7.44 -2.53
CA TYR A 123 -0.60 -8.91 -2.64
C TYR A 123 -1.18 -9.34 -3.97
N ILE A 124 -2.31 -8.74 -4.36
CA ILE A 124 -2.95 -8.97 -5.65
C ILE A 124 -2.02 -8.60 -6.80
N GLU A 125 -1.31 -7.47 -6.70
CA GLU A 125 -0.31 -7.06 -7.69
C GLU A 125 0.80 -8.11 -7.85
N SER A 126 1.33 -8.64 -6.74
CA SER A 126 2.39 -9.66 -6.78
C SER A 126 1.95 -10.98 -7.43
N LEU A 127 0.64 -11.25 -7.37
CA LEU A 127 0.01 -12.41 -7.98
C LEU A 127 -0.32 -12.18 -9.46
N LEU A 128 -0.72 -10.97 -9.84
CA LEU A 128 -1.00 -10.61 -11.23
C LEU A 128 0.28 -10.54 -12.07
N TRP A 129 1.35 -9.94 -11.54
CA TRP A 129 2.57 -9.67 -12.31
C TRP A 129 3.83 -10.32 -11.71
N LYS A 130 4.81 -10.62 -12.58
CA LYS A 130 6.16 -11.05 -12.19
C LYS A 130 7.04 -9.84 -11.83
N THR A 131 6.74 -9.17 -10.71
CA THR A 131 7.42 -7.94 -10.27
C THR A 131 8.41 -8.13 -9.12
N LEU A 132 8.17 -9.13 -8.26
CA LEU A 132 8.98 -9.31 -7.05
C LEU A 132 10.32 -9.97 -7.35
N ILE A 133 11.40 -9.33 -6.91
CA ILE A 133 12.77 -9.86 -6.94
C ILE A 133 12.92 -10.82 -5.76
N ASP A 134 13.13 -12.10 -6.07
CA ASP A 134 13.44 -13.12 -5.09
C ASP A 134 14.94 -13.11 -4.81
N THR A 135 15.31 -12.78 -3.59
CA THR A 135 16.71 -12.69 -3.19
C THR A 135 17.20 -13.91 -2.41
N LYS A 136 16.29 -14.77 -1.93
CA LYS A 136 16.64 -15.98 -1.16
C LYS A 136 16.93 -17.20 -2.05
N ALA A 137 16.49 -17.18 -3.32
CA ALA A 137 16.66 -18.31 -4.24
C ALA A 137 18.12 -18.66 -4.62
N LYS A 138 19.11 -17.83 -4.26
CA LYS A 138 20.53 -18.05 -4.61
C LYS A 138 21.42 -18.58 -3.47
N SER A 139 20.93 -18.71 -2.23
CA SER A 139 21.79 -19.16 -1.13
C SER A 139 22.01 -20.69 -1.05
N TYR A 140 21.44 -21.46 -1.98
CA TYR A 140 21.56 -22.93 -2.02
C TYR A 140 22.54 -23.47 -3.09
N ASN A 141 23.30 -22.60 -3.76
CA ASN A 141 24.47 -23.03 -4.51
C ASN A 141 25.72 -22.54 -3.77
N GLY A 142 26.23 -23.40 -2.89
CA GLY A 142 27.58 -23.26 -2.37
C GLY A 142 28.57 -23.35 -3.53
N ASN A 143 29.15 -22.21 -3.89
CA ASN A 143 30.48 -22.10 -4.48
C ASN A 143 30.91 -20.64 -4.34
N THR A 144 31.78 -20.42 -3.37
CA THR A 144 32.50 -19.17 -3.13
C THR A 144 33.32 -18.79 -4.36
N PRO A 145 33.21 -17.58 -4.93
CA PRO A 145 34.23 -17.08 -5.83
C PRO A 145 35.36 -16.48 -4.97
N GLN A 146 36.46 -17.22 -4.90
CA GLN A 146 37.74 -16.71 -4.43
C GLN A 146 38.19 -15.52 -5.31
N SER A 147 38.75 -14.52 -4.62
CA SER A 147 39.57 -13.39 -5.06
C SER A 147 40.01 -13.30 -6.54
N LEU A 148 39.90 -12.07 -7.06
CA LEU A 148 40.61 -11.52 -8.23
C LEU A 148 42.07 -12.01 -8.34
N PRO A 149 42.57 -12.14 -9.58
CA PRO A 149 43.71 -11.29 -9.96
C PRO A 149 43.55 -10.61 -11.32
N ALA A 150 44.24 -9.48 -11.43
CA ALA A 150 44.32 -8.61 -12.60
C ALA A 150 45.21 -9.16 -13.73
N ASP A 151 44.94 -8.64 -14.93
CA ASP A 151 45.79 -8.46 -16.11
C ASP A 151 46.40 -9.68 -16.81
N LYS A 152 45.91 -9.97 -18.03
CA LYS A 152 46.65 -9.72 -19.28
C LYS A 152 45.79 -9.96 -20.53
N ALA A 153 46.17 -9.23 -21.58
CA ALA A 153 45.43 -8.96 -22.80
C ALA A 153 45.66 -9.97 -23.95
N LYS A 154 44.75 -9.84 -24.95
CA LYS A 154 44.87 -10.04 -26.41
C LYS A 154 44.14 -11.24 -27.03
N GLN A 155 43.24 -10.86 -27.96
CA GLN A 155 42.94 -11.43 -29.29
C GLN A 155 42.65 -12.95 -29.35
N GLU A 156 41.52 -13.41 -29.88
CA GLU A 156 41.18 -13.33 -31.30
C GLU A 156 39.71 -13.70 -31.59
N LYS A 157 39.28 -13.43 -32.81
CA LYS A 157 37.90 -13.46 -33.32
C LYS A 157 37.40 -14.89 -33.62
N GLN A 158 36.07 -15.09 -33.57
CA GLN A 158 35.17 -15.46 -34.69
C GLN A 158 34.02 -16.39 -34.28
N HIS A 159 32.80 -15.87 -34.48
CA HIS A 159 31.66 -16.48 -35.16
C HIS A 159 31.03 -17.81 -34.66
N ILE A 160 29.68 -17.80 -34.70
CA ILE A 160 28.72 -18.93 -34.87
C ILE A 160 27.84 -19.24 -33.63
N GLN A 161 26.63 -18.66 -33.68
CA GLN A 161 25.32 -19.36 -33.71
C GLN A 161 24.90 -20.29 -32.55
N THR A 162 23.80 -19.91 -31.88
CA THR A 162 22.84 -20.77 -31.15
C THR A 162 22.34 -21.94 -32.03
N PRO A 163 21.88 -23.11 -31.52
CA PRO A 163 20.69 -23.20 -30.64
C PRO A 163 20.50 -24.43 -29.70
N TYR A 164 19.51 -24.31 -28.81
CA TYR A 164 18.54 -25.30 -28.27
C TYR A 164 18.91 -26.79 -27.95
N MET A 165 18.33 -27.22 -26.81
CA MET A 165 17.80 -28.55 -26.44
C MET A 165 18.72 -29.69 -25.92
N GLU A 166 18.26 -30.23 -24.78
CA GLU A 166 18.25 -31.62 -24.32
C GLU A 166 19.57 -32.32 -23.92
N ALA A 167 19.62 -32.73 -22.63
CA ALA A 167 20.02 -34.09 -22.26
C ALA A 167 19.61 -34.38 -20.81
N GLU A 168 18.61 -35.25 -20.66
CA GLU A 168 18.30 -36.00 -19.46
C GLU A 168 19.41 -37.04 -19.14
N SER A 169 19.36 -37.50 -17.87
CA SER A 169 19.63 -38.90 -17.48
C SER A 169 21.08 -39.39 -17.41
N ARG A 170 21.53 -39.63 -16.16
CA ARG A 170 22.10 -40.89 -15.63
C ARG A 170 22.38 -40.70 -14.13
N TYR A 171 21.56 -41.25 -13.23
CA TYR A 171 21.78 -42.54 -12.50
C TYR A 171 23.18 -42.62 -11.84
N LEU A 172 23.35 -42.94 -10.56
CA LEU A 172 22.83 -44.11 -9.85
C LEU A 172 23.10 -44.00 -8.32
N LYS A 173 22.13 -44.47 -7.53
CA LYS A 173 22.16 -45.20 -6.24
C LYS A 173 23.32 -44.98 -5.24
N ASP A 174 22.96 -44.82 -3.96
CA ASP A 174 23.24 -45.88 -2.99
C ASP A 174 22.38 -45.74 -1.72
N GLU A 175 22.21 -46.89 -1.07
CA GLU A 175 21.14 -47.27 -0.19
C GLU A 175 21.32 -46.83 1.28
N VAL A 176 20.20 -46.99 1.97
CA VAL A 176 19.92 -46.84 3.40
C VAL A 176 20.97 -47.52 4.28
N GLU A 177 21.48 -46.78 5.27
CA GLU A 177 21.85 -47.38 6.56
C GLU A 177 21.29 -46.55 7.71
N VAL A 178 20.36 -47.18 8.43
CA VAL A 178 19.77 -46.72 9.68
C VAL A 178 20.83 -46.91 10.77
N ASN A 179 21.27 -45.84 11.42
CA ASN A 179 21.85 -45.94 12.75
C ASN A 179 21.36 -44.79 13.63
N SER A 180 20.52 -45.19 14.57
CA SER A 180 20.19 -44.48 15.80
C SER A 180 21.46 -44.09 16.55
N THR A 181 21.49 -42.91 17.17
CA THR A 181 22.01 -42.62 18.53
C THR A 181 22.08 -41.10 18.79
N LEU A 182 21.28 -40.69 19.77
CA LEU A 182 21.42 -39.58 20.75
C LEU A 182 21.88 -38.15 20.34
N HIS A 183 20.97 -37.21 20.65
CA HIS A 183 21.21 -35.99 21.44
C HIS A 183 22.29 -35.01 20.96
N GLY A 184 21.86 -34.04 20.14
CA GLY A 184 22.51 -32.75 19.99
C GLY A 184 21.46 -31.73 19.54
N ALA A 185 21.03 -30.86 20.46
CA ALA A 185 20.09 -29.79 20.17
C ALA A 185 20.67 -28.87 19.09
N VAL A 186 20.13 -28.97 17.87
CA VAL A 186 20.38 -27.99 16.81
C VAL A 186 19.58 -26.74 17.17
N ILE A 187 20.23 -25.81 17.85
CA ILE A 187 19.75 -24.44 18.03
C ILE A 187 19.53 -23.88 16.62
N PRO A 188 18.30 -23.47 16.22
CA PRO A 188 18.09 -22.85 14.94
C PRO A 188 18.90 -21.55 14.92
N GLN A 189 19.92 -21.46 14.07
CA GLN A 189 20.61 -20.19 13.87
C GLN A 189 19.58 -19.17 13.36
N ILE A 190 19.33 -18.15 14.19
CA ILE A 190 18.48 -17.01 13.86
C ILE A 190 19.14 -16.33 12.65
N VAL A 191 18.65 -16.62 11.45
CA VAL A 191 18.97 -15.86 10.25
C VAL A 191 18.39 -14.47 10.46
N THR A 192 19.18 -13.59 11.06
CA THR A 192 18.80 -12.18 11.23
C THR A 192 18.62 -11.60 9.85
N ASP A 193 17.39 -11.18 9.53
CA ASP A 193 17.07 -10.55 8.24
C ASP A 193 17.96 -9.32 8.09
N ARG A 194 18.88 -9.35 7.13
CA ARG A 194 19.82 -8.26 6.85
C ARG A 194 19.10 -6.91 6.71
N LYS A 195 17.87 -6.94 6.22
CA LYS A 195 16.98 -5.79 6.17
C LYS A 195 16.73 -5.14 7.53
N ALA A 196 16.47 -5.92 8.57
CA ALA A 196 16.20 -5.41 9.91
C ALA A 196 17.43 -4.69 10.49
N GLN A 197 18.63 -5.21 10.23
CA GLN A 197 19.89 -4.54 10.60
C GLN A 197 20.05 -3.21 9.87
N LEU A 198 19.71 -3.15 8.57
CA LEU A 198 19.78 -1.92 7.79
C LEU A 198 18.75 -0.88 8.29
N GLU A 199 17.55 -1.30 8.69
CA GLU A 199 16.50 -0.39 9.18
C GLU A 199 16.87 0.32 10.50
N GLN A 200 17.81 -0.25 11.28
CA GLN A 200 18.34 0.38 12.50
C GLN A 200 19.27 1.57 12.22
N LEU A 201 19.81 1.69 11.00
CA LEU A 201 20.68 2.79 10.62
C LEU A 201 19.90 4.11 10.44
N ASP A 202 20.64 5.22 10.47
CA ASP A 202 20.04 6.53 10.18
C ASP A 202 19.58 6.64 8.71
N CYS A 203 18.49 7.37 8.49
CA CYS A 203 17.88 7.56 7.18
C CYS A 203 18.82 8.22 6.17
N GLN A 204 19.64 9.17 6.61
CA GLN A 204 20.56 9.89 5.71
C GLN A 204 21.72 8.99 5.30
N GLU A 205 22.25 8.20 6.24
CA GLU A 205 23.32 7.25 5.97
C GLU A 205 22.86 6.14 5.01
N LEU A 206 21.65 5.62 5.20
CA LEU A 206 21.06 4.64 4.28
C LEU A 206 20.91 5.21 2.88
N HIS A 207 20.41 6.44 2.75
CA HIS A 207 20.23 7.08 1.44
C HIS A 207 21.59 7.39 0.78
N ARG A 208 22.60 7.80 1.55
CA ARG A 208 23.97 8.01 1.07
C ARG A 208 24.56 6.73 0.50
N ARG A 209 24.43 5.60 1.21
CA ARG A 209 24.87 4.28 0.73
C ARG A 209 24.14 3.89 -0.54
N LEU A 210 22.81 4.09 -0.59
CA LEU A 210 22.04 3.81 -1.80
C LEU A 210 22.47 4.68 -2.97
N SER A 211 22.81 5.95 -2.74
CA SER A 211 23.27 6.85 -3.81
C SER A 211 24.62 6.45 -4.41
N GLN A 212 25.50 5.79 -3.64
CA GLN A 212 26.78 5.28 -4.12
C GLN A 212 26.60 4.02 -4.98
N VAL A 213 25.65 3.17 -4.59
CA VAL A 213 25.39 1.86 -5.22
C VAL A 213 24.43 1.96 -6.41
N ASP A 214 23.35 2.73 -6.26
CA ASP A 214 22.25 2.85 -7.22
C ASP A 214 21.70 4.29 -7.26
N PRO A 215 22.38 5.21 -7.99
CA PRO A 215 21.92 6.59 -8.11
C PRO A 215 20.54 6.69 -8.78
N GLY A 216 20.19 5.73 -9.64
CA GLY A 216 18.90 5.68 -10.33
C GLY A 216 17.72 5.43 -9.40
N MET A 217 17.89 4.57 -8.38
CA MET A 217 16.89 4.40 -7.31
C MET A 217 16.94 5.50 -6.26
N ALA A 218 18.14 5.98 -5.90
CA ALA A 218 18.29 7.05 -4.91
C ALA A 218 17.56 8.34 -5.33
N ALA A 219 17.54 8.66 -6.63
CA ALA A 219 16.78 9.79 -7.15
C ALA A 219 15.25 9.61 -7.06
N LYS A 220 14.76 8.36 -7.06
CA LYS A 220 13.32 8.03 -7.03
C LYS A 220 12.77 7.88 -5.61
N LEU A 221 13.62 7.53 -4.65
CA LEU A 221 13.23 7.25 -3.27
C LEU A 221 13.56 8.43 -2.35
N HIS A 222 12.61 8.80 -1.49
CA HIS A 222 12.85 9.82 -0.48
C HIS A 222 13.76 9.27 0.64
N PRO A 223 14.71 10.04 1.19
CA PRO A 223 15.59 9.55 2.27
C PRO A 223 14.85 9.01 3.50
N ASN A 224 13.71 9.62 3.84
CA ASN A 224 12.87 9.17 4.96
C ASN A 224 12.15 7.82 4.71
N ASP A 225 12.11 7.30 3.47
CA ASP A 225 11.53 5.99 3.18
C ASP A 225 12.51 4.85 3.55
N LYS A 226 12.92 4.80 4.84
CA LYS A 226 13.94 3.87 5.37
C LYS A 226 13.74 2.43 4.88
N ARG A 227 12.50 1.92 4.94
CA ARG A 227 12.15 0.54 4.54
C ARG A 227 12.45 0.25 3.06
N LYS A 228 12.17 1.20 2.16
CA LYS A 228 12.40 1.02 0.71
C LYS A 228 13.87 1.17 0.35
N VAL A 229 14.55 2.10 1.00
CA VAL A 229 16.00 2.32 0.86
C VAL A 229 16.75 1.07 1.35
N ALA A 230 16.43 0.59 2.56
CA ALA A 230 16.97 -0.64 3.12
C ALA A 230 16.72 -1.86 2.23
N ARG A 231 15.50 -2.02 1.69
CA ARG A 231 15.22 -3.12 0.75
C ARG A 231 16.04 -3.00 -0.54
N SER A 232 16.23 -1.80 -1.07
CA SER A 232 17.03 -1.61 -2.30
C SER A 232 18.50 -1.94 -2.08
N LEU A 233 19.04 -1.57 -0.91
CA LEU A 233 20.38 -1.96 -0.49
C LEU A 233 20.49 -3.47 -0.30
N GLN A 234 19.53 -4.09 0.38
CA GLN A 234 19.47 -5.54 0.57
C GLN A 234 19.49 -6.29 -0.78
N VAL A 235 18.68 -5.84 -1.75
CA VAL A 235 18.66 -6.44 -3.10
C VAL A 235 20.05 -6.35 -3.75
N PHE A 236 20.75 -5.24 -3.60
CA PHE A 236 22.10 -5.11 -4.13
C PHE A 236 23.12 -5.99 -3.39
N GLU A 237 23.10 -6.00 -2.06
CA GLU A 237 24.00 -6.85 -1.24
C GLU A 237 23.81 -8.35 -1.56
N GLU A 238 22.57 -8.79 -1.78
CA GLU A 238 22.24 -10.20 -2.03
C GLU A 238 22.41 -10.62 -3.50
N THR A 239 22.19 -9.71 -4.46
CA THR A 239 22.22 -10.07 -5.90
C THR A 239 23.44 -9.55 -6.67
N GLY A 240 24.18 -8.59 -6.11
CA GLY A 240 25.26 -7.87 -6.78
C GLY A 240 24.80 -6.93 -7.91
N ILE A 241 23.51 -6.85 -8.19
CA ILE A 241 22.92 -6.05 -9.27
C ILE A 241 22.08 -4.95 -8.64
N SER A 242 22.16 -3.72 -9.17
CA SER A 242 21.38 -2.60 -8.66
C SER A 242 19.88 -2.85 -8.83
N HIS A 243 19.08 -2.33 -7.91
CA HIS A 243 17.63 -2.50 -7.96
C HIS A 243 17.02 -1.78 -9.19
N SER A 244 17.60 -0.65 -9.61
CA SER A 244 17.22 0.02 -10.85
C SER A 244 17.45 -0.82 -12.10
N GLU A 245 18.52 -1.62 -12.13
CA GLU A 245 18.82 -2.52 -13.23
C GLU A 245 17.87 -3.72 -13.26
N HIS A 246 17.54 -4.31 -12.11
CA HIS A 246 16.50 -5.36 -12.04
C HIS A 246 15.16 -4.87 -12.59
N LEU A 247 14.74 -3.66 -12.20
CA LEU A 247 13.48 -3.08 -12.71
C LEU A 247 13.55 -2.82 -14.21
N ARG A 248 14.71 -2.37 -14.73
CA ARG A 248 14.91 -2.15 -16.16
C ARG A 248 14.82 -3.45 -16.95
N ARG A 249 15.42 -4.53 -16.45
CA ARG A 249 15.33 -5.87 -17.07
C ARG A 249 13.89 -6.37 -17.10
N GLN A 250 13.17 -6.25 -15.98
CA GLN A 250 11.76 -6.61 -15.91
C GLN A 250 10.93 -5.82 -16.93
N GLN A 251 11.17 -4.52 -17.08
CA GLN A 251 10.48 -3.68 -18.07
C GLN A 251 10.80 -4.06 -19.51
N ALA A 252 11.97 -4.64 -19.77
CA ALA A 252 12.39 -5.08 -21.09
C ALA A 252 11.83 -6.46 -21.48
N GLU A 253 11.28 -7.23 -20.53
CA GLU A 253 10.65 -8.52 -20.82
C GLU A 253 9.39 -8.37 -21.68
N VAL A 254 9.15 -9.34 -22.55
CA VAL A 254 7.96 -9.39 -23.42
C VAL A 254 6.71 -9.55 -22.55
N GLY A 255 5.72 -8.69 -22.76
CA GLY A 255 4.50 -8.66 -21.94
C GLY A 255 4.58 -7.78 -20.70
N SER A 256 5.69 -7.06 -20.49
CA SER A 256 5.83 -6.10 -19.39
C SER A 256 5.15 -4.76 -19.69
N GLY A 257 4.71 -4.08 -18.64
CA GLY A 257 4.16 -2.73 -18.71
C GLY A 257 5.13 -1.67 -18.15
N PRO A 258 4.81 -0.37 -18.25
CA PRO A 258 5.65 0.72 -17.74
C PRO A 258 5.93 0.64 -16.24
N LEU A 259 5.11 -0.12 -15.51
CA LEU A 259 5.11 -0.20 -14.06
C LEU A 259 5.33 -1.60 -13.49
N ASN A 260 5.22 -2.64 -14.32
CA ASN A 260 5.10 -4.03 -13.89
C ASN A 260 5.83 -4.96 -14.87
N GLY A 261 6.32 -6.10 -14.37
CA GLY A 261 6.78 -7.22 -15.21
C GLY A 261 5.62 -7.91 -15.95
N PRO A 262 5.87 -9.06 -16.60
CA PRO A 262 4.83 -9.74 -17.38
C PRO A 262 3.72 -10.31 -16.48
N LEU A 263 2.51 -10.43 -17.03
CA LEU A 263 1.38 -11.06 -16.37
C LEU A 263 1.67 -12.55 -16.11
N ARG A 264 1.30 -13.06 -14.92
CA ARG A 264 1.45 -14.48 -14.58
C ARG A 264 0.38 -15.35 -15.24
N TYR A 265 -0.83 -14.82 -15.34
CA TYR A 265 -1.98 -15.49 -15.90
C TYR A 265 -2.41 -14.77 -17.18
N PRO A 266 -2.79 -15.49 -18.24
CA PRO A 266 -3.07 -14.89 -19.54
C PRO A 266 -4.36 -14.07 -19.56
N LYS A 267 -5.38 -14.47 -18.78
CA LYS A 267 -6.71 -13.85 -18.78
C LYS A 267 -7.22 -13.53 -17.36
N PRO A 268 -6.65 -12.53 -16.66
CA PRO A 268 -7.21 -12.05 -15.40
C PRO A 268 -8.44 -11.16 -15.64
N CYS A 269 -9.57 -11.49 -15.02
CA CYS A 269 -10.78 -10.68 -14.99
C CYS A 269 -10.82 -9.86 -13.70
N ILE A 270 -10.59 -8.55 -13.78
CA ILE A 270 -10.56 -7.66 -12.61
C ILE A 270 -11.90 -6.95 -12.46
N LEU A 271 -12.59 -7.22 -11.36
CA LEU A 271 -13.80 -6.53 -10.94
C LEU A 271 -13.43 -5.52 -9.84
N TRP A 272 -13.82 -4.27 -9.99
CA TRP A 272 -13.60 -3.23 -9.00
C TRP A 272 -14.93 -2.71 -8.44
N LEU A 273 -15.18 -2.99 -7.17
CA LEU A 273 -16.32 -2.47 -6.43
C LEU A 273 -16.05 -1.02 -6.01
N HIS A 274 -16.84 -0.11 -6.57
CA HIS A 274 -16.77 1.32 -6.29
C HIS A 274 -18.06 1.80 -5.60
N MET A 275 -17.90 2.66 -4.60
CA MET A 275 -18.99 3.29 -3.86
C MET A 275 -18.61 4.76 -3.65
N ASP A 276 -19.61 5.62 -3.52
CA ASP A 276 -19.41 7.00 -3.11
C ASP A 276 -18.68 7.08 -1.75
N GLN A 277 -17.77 8.04 -1.59
CA GLN A 277 -16.92 8.10 -0.41
C GLN A 277 -17.69 8.46 0.87
N GLU A 278 -18.73 9.30 0.77
CA GLU A 278 -19.52 9.69 1.94
C GLU A 278 -20.42 8.55 2.41
N ALA A 279 -21.06 7.87 1.46
CA ALA A 279 -21.83 6.65 1.74
C ALA A 279 -20.95 5.56 2.36
N LEU A 280 -19.73 5.38 1.82
CA LEU A 280 -18.76 4.42 2.34
C LEU A 280 -18.32 4.77 3.77
N ASP A 281 -18.03 6.03 4.06
CA ASP A 281 -17.58 6.47 5.39
C ASP A 281 -18.67 6.25 6.46
N LYS A 282 -19.95 6.46 6.11
CA LYS A 282 -21.10 6.13 6.97
C LYS A 282 -21.19 4.62 7.24
N ARG A 283 -21.11 3.81 6.18
CA ARG A 283 -21.13 2.35 6.27
C ARG A 283 -19.98 1.78 7.10
N LEU A 284 -18.78 2.33 6.96
CA LEU A 284 -17.60 1.94 7.74
C LEU A 284 -17.76 2.28 9.22
N SER A 285 -18.36 3.43 9.53
CA SER A 285 -18.62 3.83 10.91
C SER A 285 -19.62 2.89 11.57
N ALA A 286 -20.75 2.61 10.90
CA ALA A 286 -21.76 1.65 11.37
C ALA A 286 -21.18 0.23 11.52
N ARG A 287 -20.27 -0.18 10.63
CA ARG A 287 -19.57 -1.46 10.74
C ARG A 287 -18.71 -1.55 11.99
N VAL A 288 -17.98 -0.49 12.33
CA VAL A 288 -17.19 -0.46 13.58
C VAL A 288 -18.10 -0.54 14.80
N ASP A 289 -19.27 0.12 14.76
CA ASP A 289 -20.26 0.01 15.83
C ASP A 289 -20.79 -1.42 15.97
N GLN A 290 -21.06 -2.10 14.85
CA GLN A 290 -21.45 -3.52 14.87
C GLN A 290 -20.33 -4.42 15.42
N MET A 291 -19.06 -4.18 15.06
CA MET A 291 -17.94 -4.94 15.60
C MET A 291 -17.84 -4.83 17.13
N LEU A 292 -18.16 -3.67 17.70
CA LEU A 292 -18.20 -3.50 19.16
C LEU A 292 -19.31 -4.36 19.80
N VAL A 293 -20.48 -4.42 19.17
CA VAL A 293 -21.61 -5.27 19.60
C VAL A 293 -21.23 -6.76 19.51
N ASP A 294 -20.51 -7.14 18.46
CA ASP A 294 -20.08 -8.53 18.22
C ASP A 294 -18.96 -8.99 19.19
N GLY A 295 -18.46 -8.10 20.05
CA GLY A 295 -17.48 -8.45 21.10
C GLY A 295 -16.03 -8.09 20.76
N LEU A 296 -15.80 -7.08 19.90
CA LEU A 296 -14.44 -6.63 19.55
C LEU A 296 -13.55 -6.37 20.77
N LEU A 297 -14.08 -5.74 21.82
CA LEU A 297 -13.28 -5.42 23.01
C LEU A 297 -12.79 -6.68 23.74
N ALA A 298 -13.66 -7.69 23.85
CA ALA A 298 -13.31 -8.96 24.47
C ALA A 298 -12.23 -9.69 23.65
N GLU A 299 -12.33 -9.67 22.32
CA GLU A 299 -11.32 -10.22 21.42
C GLU A 299 -9.95 -9.54 21.59
N LEU A 300 -9.93 -8.20 21.64
CA LEU A 300 -8.69 -7.42 21.81
C LEU A 300 -8.07 -7.63 23.20
N GLN A 301 -8.87 -7.65 24.26
CA GLN A 301 -8.40 -7.91 25.63
C GLN A 301 -7.84 -9.31 25.78
N ASP A 302 -8.52 -10.31 25.21
CA ASP A 302 -8.07 -11.69 25.29
C ASP A 302 -6.75 -11.90 24.53
N PHE A 303 -6.62 -11.30 23.35
CA PHE A 303 -5.36 -11.27 22.63
C PHE A 303 -4.28 -10.53 23.43
N HIS A 304 -4.58 -9.36 23.98
CA HIS A 304 -3.64 -8.60 24.80
C HIS A 304 -3.12 -9.44 25.97
N ARG A 305 -4.00 -10.13 26.71
CA ARG A 305 -3.60 -11.01 27.81
C ARG A 305 -2.72 -12.17 27.34
N ARG A 306 -3.15 -12.93 26.33
CA ARG A 306 -2.42 -14.12 25.85
C ARG A 306 -1.05 -13.78 25.29
N TYR A 307 -0.95 -12.73 24.49
CA TYR A 307 0.26 -12.41 23.73
C TYR A 307 1.19 -11.44 24.45
N ASN A 308 0.67 -10.51 25.28
CA ASN A 308 1.56 -9.71 26.12
C ASN A 308 2.12 -10.50 27.29
N GLN A 309 1.44 -11.50 27.85
CA GLN A 309 2.07 -12.37 28.87
C GLN A 309 3.36 -13.04 28.38
N GLN A 310 3.46 -13.39 27.09
CA GLN A 310 4.68 -13.95 26.49
C GLN A 310 5.73 -12.90 26.09
N LYS A 311 5.34 -11.62 25.91
CA LYS A 311 6.24 -10.54 25.47
C LYS A 311 6.58 -9.48 26.53
N VAL A 312 5.91 -9.47 27.68
CA VAL A 312 6.16 -8.51 28.78
C VAL A 312 7.54 -8.67 29.43
N SER A 313 8.29 -9.74 29.13
CA SER A 313 9.73 -9.82 29.45
C SER A 313 10.60 -8.87 28.63
N GLU A 314 10.13 -8.43 27.45
CA GLU A 314 10.84 -7.53 26.54
C GLU A 314 9.98 -6.28 26.33
N ASN A 315 10.32 -5.20 27.04
CA ASN A 315 9.61 -3.92 27.07
C ASN A 315 9.67 -3.14 25.73
N SER A 316 9.27 -3.77 24.63
CA SER A 316 9.36 -3.30 23.24
C SER A 316 8.18 -3.83 22.42
N GLN A 317 7.03 -3.15 22.50
CA GLN A 317 5.89 -3.48 21.64
C GLN A 317 6.08 -2.89 20.24
N ASP A 318 6.70 -3.66 19.36
CA ASP A 318 6.90 -3.29 17.95
C ASP A 318 5.61 -3.41 17.13
N TYR A 319 4.78 -2.37 17.18
CA TYR A 319 3.58 -2.18 16.33
C TYR A 319 3.86 -2.07 14.81
N GLN A 320 5.12 -2.21 14.45
CA GLN A 320 5.61 -2.13 13.08
C GLN A 320 5.60 -3.49 12.36
N HIS A 321 5.39 -4.58 13.09
CA HIS A 321 5.55 -5.95 12.60
C HIS A 321 4.30 -6.82 12.83
N GLY A 322 4.16 -7.85 12.01
CA GLY A 322 3.13 -8.88 12.15
C GLY A 322 1.68 -8.37 12.21
N ILE A 323 0.87 -9.09 12.98
CA ILE A 323 -0.53 -8.82 13.25
C ILE A 323 -0.78 -7.50 14.00
N PHE A 324 0.21 -7.00 14.74
CA PHE A 324 0.13 -5.71 15.45
C PHE A 324 0.06 -4.51 14.50
N GLN A 325 0.28 -4.72 13.20
CA GLN A 325 0.06 -3.68 12.20
C GLN A 325 -1.42 -3.42 11.89
N SER A 326 -2.31 -4.34 12.29
CA SER A 326 -3.75 -4.25 12.05
C SER A 326 -4.35 -2.96 12.62
N ILE A 327 -5.37 -2.47 11.92
CA ILE A 327 -6.17 -1.33 12.35
C ILE A 327 -7.10 -1.83 13.46
N GLY A 328 -7.02 -1.25 14.64
CA GLY A 328 -7.71 -1.69 15.86
C GLY A 328 -6.77 -1.71 17.06
N PHE A 329 -5.69 -2.49 16.98
CA PHE A 329 -4.80 -2.69 18.12
C PHE A 329 -4.07 -1.42 18.57
N LYS A 330 -3.54 -0.65 17.61
CA LYS A 330 -2.80 0.58 17.89
C LYS A 330 -3.70 1.64 18.50
N GLU A 331 -4.94 1.69 18.01
CA GLU A 331 -5.96 2.64 18.43
C GLU A 331 -6.47 2.36 19.85
N PHE A 332 -6.50 1.08 20.28
CA PHE A 332 -6.88 0.68 21.64
C PHE A 332 -5.69 0.44 22.58
N HIS A 333 -4.45 0.69 22.16
CA HIS A 333 -3.27 0.41 22.98
C HIS A 333 -3.33 1.09 24.36
N GLU A 334 -3.61 2.40 24.40
CA GLU A 334 -3.69 3.17 25.64
C GLU A 334 -4.77 2.61 26.59
N TYR A 335 -5.91 2.17 26.02
CA TYR A 335 -6.99 1.55 26.77
C TYR A 335 -6.60 0.17 27.33
N LEU A 336 -5.93 -0.67 26.53
CA LEU A 336 -5.54 -2.03 26.91
C LEU A 336 -4.43 -2.05 27.97
N VAL A 337 -3.49 -1.10 27.95
CA VAL A 337 -2.38 -1.03 28.93
C VAL A 337 -2.85 -0.46 30.27
N THR A 338 -3.83 0.42 30.28
CA THR A 338 -4.35 1.06 31.50
C THR A 338 -5.46 0.24 32.17
N GLU A 339 -5.79 -0.93 31.63
CA GLU A 339 -6.78 -1.87 32.15
C GLU A 339 -6.45 -2.24 33.61
N GLY A 340 -7.37 -1.94 34.53
CA GLY A 340 -7.23 -2.23 35.96
C GLY A 340 -6.42 -1.22 36.80
N THR A 341 -5.78 -0.22 36.18
CA THR A 341 -4.93 0.77 36.90
C THR A 341 -5.59 2.15 37.02
N CYS A 342 -6.55 2.48 36.14
CA CYS A 342 -7.15 3.82 36.07
C CYS A 342 -8.61 3.87 36.59
N PRO A 343 -9.12 5.05 37.00
CA PRO A 343 -10.52 5.25 37.35
C PRO A 343 -11.46 4.92 36.19
N PRO A 344 -12.69 4.44 36.46
CA PRO A 344 -13.64 4.02 35.42
C PRO A 344 -14.05 5.15 34.47
N GLU A 345 -13.98 6.41 34.92
CA GLU A 345 -14.24 7.58 34.07
C GLU A 345 -13.15 7.79 33.01
N THR A 346 -11.88 7.60 33.40
CA THR A 346 -10.75 7.76 32.48
C THR A 346 -10.71 6.64 31.44
N SER A 347 -11.02 5.41 31.85
CA SER A 347 -11.09 4.27 30.92
C SER A 347 -12.21 4.44 29.89
N ALA A 348 -13.36 5.00 30.27
CA ALA A 348 -14.45 5.31 29.35
C ALA A 348 -14.04 6.35 28.29
N VAL A 349 -13.30 7.40 28.68
CA VAL A 349 -12.78 8.41 27.75
C VAL A 349 -11.77 7.79 26.77
N LEU A 350 -10.83 6.97 27.26
CA LEU A 350 -9.86 6.28 26.42
C LEU A 350 -10.53 5.33 25.43
N LEU A 351 -11.59 4.64 25.86
CA LEU A 351 -12.38 3.77 25.00
C LEU A 351 -13.03 4.56 23.84
N GLN A 352 -13.67 5.69 24.15
CA GLN A 352 -14.30 6.54 23.13
C GLN A 352 -13.26 7.11 22.15
N ASN A 353 -12.10 7.53 22.64
CA ASN A 353 -11.00 7.98 21.81
C ASN A 353 -10.49 6.86 20.88
N GLY A 354 -10.34 5.64 21.39
CA GLY A 354 -9.96 4.46 20.62
C GLY A 354 -10.96 4.12 19.51
N ILE A 355 -12.27 4.18 19.82
CA ILE A 355 -13.35 3.96 18.83
C ILE A 355 -13.29 5.02 17.72
N GLN A 356 -13.14 6.30 18.09
CA GLN A 356 -13.06 7.38 17.11
C GLN A 356 -11.80 7.24 16.24
N ALA A 357 -10.66 6.90 16.84
CA ALA A 357 -9.41 6.65 16.13
C ALA A 357 -9.55 5.46 15.16
N LEU A 358 -10.20 4.36 15.58
CA LEU A 358 -10.49 3.19 14.74
C LEU A 358 -11.36 3.56 13.53
N LYS A 359 -12.44 4.33 13.73
CA LYS A 359 -13.29 4.81 12.63
C LYS A 359 -12.48 5.63 11.63
N GLN A 360 -11.70 6.60 12.11
CA GLN A 360 -10.85 7.43 11.26
C GLN A 360 -9.77 6.64 10.51
N ALA A 361 -9.11 5.70 11.18
CA ALA A 361 -8.07 4.86 10.58
C ALA A 361 -8.66 3.98 9.46
N THR A 362 -9.84 3.40 9.70
CA THR A 362 -10.57 2.58 8.72
C THR A 362 -10.97 3.39 7.48
N GLN A 363 -11.48 4.62 7.66
CA GLN A 363 -11.81 5.53 6.55
C GLN A 363 -10.56 5.96 5.75
N LYS A 364 -9.48 6.32 6.45
CA LYS A 364 -8.18 6.64 5.82
C LYS A 364 -7.65 5.47 5.00
N TYR A 365 -7.80 4.25 5.51
CA TYR A 365 -7.41 3.03 4.80
C TYR A 365 -8.23 2.81 3.53
N ALA A 366 -9.55 2.94 3.59
CA ALA A 366 -10.44 2.85 2.42
C ALA A 366 -10.06 3.87 1.32
N ARG A 367 -9.81 5.13 1.70
CA ARG A 367 -9.33 6.17 0.77
C ARG A 367 -7.99 5.82 0.14
N LYS A 368 -7.05 5.28 0.93
CA LYS A 368 -5.74 4.83 0.45
C LYS A 368 -5.88 3.68 -0.56
N GLN A 369 -6.76 2.71 -0.31
CA GLN A 369 -7.06 1.62 -1.24
C GLN A 369 -7.61 2.14 -2.57
N ASN A 370 -8.63 3.00 -2.53
CA ASN A 370 -9.22 3.60 -3.74
C ASN A 370 -8.20 4.43 -4.54
N LYS A 371 -7.39 5.25 -3.85
CA LYS A 371 -6.30 6.01 -4.48
C LYS A 371 -5.28 5.09 -5.15
N TRP A 372 -4.93 3.99 -4.49
CA TRP A 372 -3.99 3.01 -5.02
C TRP A 372 -4.55 2.34 -6.29
N VAL A 373 -5.80 1.86 -6.27
CA VAL A 373 -6.43 1.22 -7.45
C VAL A 373 -6.49 2.19 -8.62
N ARG A 374 -6.96 3.43 -8.39
CA ARG A 374 -7.00 4.48 -9.42
C ARG A 374 -5.63 4.75 -10.03
N ASN A 375 -4.60 4.93 -9.19
CA ASN A 375 -3.27 5.29 -9.68
C ASN A 375 -2.53 4.13 -10.34
N ARG A 376 -2.75 2.88 -9.88
CA ARG A 376 -2.00 1.71 -10.33
C ARG A 376 -2.66 1.01 -11.53
N PHE A 377 -3.99 0.84 -11.49
CA PHE A 377 -4.71 0.13 -12.53
C PHE A 377 -5.36 1.05 -13.58
N LEU A 378 -5.92 2.20 -13.18
CA LEU A 378 -6.75 3.01 -14.09
C LEU A 378 -6.00 4.14 -14.80
N LYS A 379 -5.19 4.92 -14.06
CA LYS A 379 -4.46 6.08 -14.60
C LYS A 379 -3.28 5.73 -15.49
N ARG A 380 -2.83 4.48 -15.51
CA ARG A 380 -1.63 4.08 -16.25
C ARG A 380 -1.88 2.76 -16.98
N PRO A 381 -2.82 2.73 -17.93
CA PRO A 381 -3.01 1.55 -18.76
C PRO A 381 -1.79 1.42 -19.66
N GLY A 382 -0.76 0.72 -19.18
CA GLY A 382 0.26 0.19 -20.06
C GLY A 382 -0.36 -0.83 -21.02
N PRO A 383 0.33 -1.19 -22.12
CA PRO A 383 -0.17 -2.15 -23.11
C PRO A 383 -0.57 -3.51 -22.50
N ASN A 384 -0.06 -3.84 -21.31
CA ASN A 384 -0.27 -5.13 -20.63
C ASN A 384 -0.98 -5.00 -19.26
N VAL A 385 -1.79 -3.95 -19.06
CA VAL A 385 -2.65 -3.83 -17.87
C VAL A 385 -4.00 -4.50 -18.16
N PRO A 386 -4.45 -5.47 -17.33
CA PRO A 386 -5.73 -6.12 -17.53
C PRO A 386 -6.91 -5.14 -17.50
N PRO A 387 -7.98 -5.39 -18.28
CA PRO A 387 -9.18 -4.59 -18.21
C PRO A 387 -9.79 -4.66 -16.80
N VAL A 388 -10.15 -3.49 -16.26
CA VAL A 388 -10.83 -3.36 -14.97
C VAL A 388 -12.28 -2.97 -15.20
N TYR A 389 -13.21 -3.77 -14.69
CA TYR A 389 -14.64 -3.53 -14.79
C TYR A 389 -15.14 -2.93 -13.48
N CYS A 390 -15.75 -1.74 -13.55
CA CYS A 390 -16.28 -1.06 -12.38
C CYS A 390 -17.70 -1.55 -12.08
N LEU A 391 -17.96 -1.89 -10.82
CA LEU A 391 -19.28 -2.24 -10.30
C LEU A 391 -19.67 -1.20 -9.26
N GLU A 392 -20.68 -0.39 -9.56
CA GLU A 392 -21.17 0.64 -8.65
C GLU A 392 -22.05 0.04 -7.56
N VAL A 393 -21.68 0.26 -6.30
CA VAL A 393 -22.45 -0.13 -5.13
C VAL A 393 -23.19 1.10 -4.63
N LYS A 394 -24.50 1.17 -4.89
CA LYS A 394 -25.38 2.27 -4.43
C LYS A 394 -25.98 1.93 -3.07
N GLU A 395 -26.94 1.00 -3.05
CA GLU A 395 -27.65 0.58 -1.84
C GLU A 395 -27.75 -0.96 -1.74
N PRO A 396 -27.91 -1.54 -0.52
CA PRO A 396 -28.02 -2.99 -0.34
C PRO A 396 -29.20 -3.64 -1.07
N THR A 397 -30.30 -2.91 -1.28
CA THR A 397 -31.50 -3.41 -1.97
C THR A 397 -31.26 -3.66 -3.45
N ASP A 398 -30.39 -2.85 -4.07
CA ASP A 398 -30.12 -2.91 -5.51
C ASP A 398 -28.91 -3.80 -5.83
N TRP A 399 -28.33 -4.46 -4.83
CA TRP A 399 -27.10 -5.26 -4.96
C TRP A 399 -27.18 -6.30 -6.08
N GLU A 400 -28.33 -6.96 -6.22
CA GLU A 400 -28.52 -8.04 -7.18
C GLU A 400 -28.41 -7.52 -8.63
N GLU A 401 -29.09 -6.42 -8.94
CA GLU A 401 -29.13 -5.81 -10.27
C GLU A 401 -27.86 -4.99 -10.57
N SER A 402 -27.33 -4.25 -9.59
CA SER A 402 -26.22 -3.32 -9.79
C SER A 402 -24.84 -3.99 -9.74
N VAL A 403 -24.70 -5.06 -8.96
CA VAL A 403 -23.39 -5.69 -8.71
C VAL A 403 -23.38 -7.14 -9.18
N LEU A 404 -24.31 -7.98 -8.70
CA LEU A 404 -24.19 -9.43 -8.92
C LEU A 404 -24.43 -9.82 -10.37
N LYS A 405 -25.54 -9.38 -10.98
CA LYS A 405 -25.85 -9.71 -12.38
C LYS A 405 -24.77 -9.22 -13.36
N PRO A 406 -24.30 -7.95 -13.29
CA PRO A 406 -23.20 -7.50 -14.15
C PRO A 406 -21.92 -8.30 -13.91
N ALA A 407 -21.56 -8.59 -12.65
CA ALA A 407 -20.40 -9.40 -12.34
C ALA A 407 -20.48 -10.81 -12.96
N LEU A 408 -21.62 -11.48 -12.82
CA LEU A 408 -21.85 -12.81 -13.40
C LEU A 408 -21.78 -12.76 -14.93
N GLN A 409 -22.36 -11.75 -15.57
CA GLN A 409 -22.31 -11.58 -17.02
C GLN A 409 -20.88 -11.38 -17.51
N ILE A 410 -20.10 -10.53 -16.84
CA ILE A 410 -18.69 -10.28 -17.18
C ILE A 410 -17.89 -11.57 -17.04
N VAL A 411 -17.94 -12.21 -15.87
CA VAL A 411 -17.14 -13.43 -15.61
C VAL A 411 -17.56 -14.56 -16.56
N SER A 412 -18.87 -14.74 -16.81
CA SER A 412 -19.35 -15.75 -17.76
C SER A 412 -18.88 -15.47 -19.18
N SER A 413 -18.80 -14.21 -19.60
CA SER A 413 -18.27 -13.83 -20.92
C SER A 413 -16.79 -14.17 -21.04
N PHE A 414 -16.00 -13.89 -19.99
CA PHE A 414 -14.59 -14.27 -19.92
C PHE A 414 -14.37 -15.80 -19.98
N LEU A 415 -15.23 -16.58 -19.32
CA LEU A 415 -15.20 -18.04 -19.37
C LEU A 415 -15.59 -18.60 -20.75
N GLN A 416 -16.44 -17.88 -21.49
CA GLN A 416 -16.90 -18.23 -22.85
C GLN A 416 -16.05 -17.61 -23.98
N GLU A 417 -14.95 -16.92 -23.65
CA GLU A 417 -14.08 -16.21 -24.60
C GLU A 417 -14.78 -15.12 -25.43
N LYS A 418 -15.88 -14.57 -24.94
CA LYS A 418 -16.56 -13.42 -25.56
C LYS A 418 -16.11 -12.14 -24.90
N GLU A 419 -15.99 -11.07 -25.67
CA GLU A 419 -15.83 -9.74 -25.08
C GLU A 419 -17.09 -9.40 -24.29
N PRO A 420 -16.96 -8.99 -23.01
CA PRO A 420 -18.12 -8.62 -22.21
C PRO A 420 -18.77 -7.36 -22.78
N ALA A 421 -20.10 -7.29 -22.69
CA ALA A 421 -20.85 -6.11 -23.13
C ALA A 421 -20.51 -4.84 -22.33
N ALA A 422 -19.99 -4.99 -21.11
CA ALA A 422 -19.54 -3.89 -20.27
C ALA A 422 -18.17 -3.37 -20.74
N GLN A 423 -18.04 -2.06 -20.92
CA GLN A 423 -16.75 -1.47 -21.29
C GLN A 423 -15.81 -1.40 -20.08
N PRO A 424 -14.52 -1.72 -20.26
CA PRO A 424 -13.53 -1.58 -19.20
C PRO A 424 -13.31 -0.10 -18.86
N LEU A 425 -13.16 0.19 -17.57
CA LEU A 425 -12.91 1.55 -17.11
C LEU A 425 -11.49 1.98 -17.50
N ARG A 426 -11.39 3.07 -18.26
CA ARG A 426 -10.12 3.72 -18.59
C ARG A 426 -10.16 5.16 -18.05
N MET A 427 -9.04 5.60 -17.46
CA MET A 427 -8.86 6.99 -17.09
C MET A 427 -7.71 7.57 -17.91
N ASP A 428 -7.93 8.74 -18.50
CA ASP A 428 -6.90 9.43 -19.26
C ASP A 428 -5.74 9.85 -18.35
N CYS A 429 -4.51 9.60 -18.81
CA CYS A 429 -3.29 10.04 -18.14
C CYS A 429 -2.76 11.28 -18.85
N GLU A 430 -2.71 12.40 -18.14
CA GLU A 430 -1.90 13.53 -18.62
C GLU A 430 -0.43 13.13 -18.59
N ALA A 431 0.22 13.10 -19.75
CA ALA A 431 1.60 12.62 -19.94
C ALA A 431 2.66 13.39 -19.11
N ASN A 432 2.31 14.57 -18.59
CA ASN A 432 3.23 15.51 -17.95
C ASN A 432 3.25 15.46 -16.41
N GLU A 433 2.44 14.61 -15.76
CA GLU A 433 2.34 14.58 -14.28
C GLU A 433 3.54 13.92 -13.55
N ASN A 434 4.53 13.34 -14.25
CA ASN A 434 5.40 12.32 -13.64
C ASN A 434 6.91 12.43 -13.87
N ARG A 435 7.46 13.63 -14.12
CA ARG A 435 8.88 13.84 -13.79
C ARG A 435 9.02 13.85 -12.27
N ARG A 436 9.44 12.71 -11.70
CA ARG A 436 9.90 12.60 -10.30
C ARG A 436 11.27 13.26 -10.19
N SER A 437 11.28 14.57 -10.39
CA SER A 437 12.43 15.44 -10.16
C SER A 437 12.70 15.54 -8.67
N HIS A 438 13.98 15.63 -8.32
CA HIS A 438 14.42 15.73 -6.93
C HIS A 438 14.73 17.19 -6.61
N HIS A 439 13.91 17.83 -5.79
CA HIS A 439 14.07 19.23 -5.39
C HIS A 439 14.41 19.35 -3.91
N LYS A 440 15.40 20.17 -3.57
CA LYS A 440 15.75 20.48 -2.17
C LYS A 440 15.45 21.94 -1.88
N CYS A 441 14.59 22.20 -0.90
CA CYS A 441 14.34 23.54 -0.39
C CYS A 441 15.32 23.83 0.75
N GLU A 442 16.28 24.72 0.52
CA GLU A 442 17.24 25.14 1.55
C GLU A 442 16.58 25.91 2.68
N LEU A 443 15.51 26.66 2.39
CA LEU A 443 14.79 27.49 3.36
C LEU A 443 14.00 26.69 4.39
N CYS A 444 13.45 25.55 3.96
CA CYS A 444 12.67 24.67 4.82
C CYS A 444 13.46 23.42 5.24
N ASN A 445 14.68 23.25 4.73
CA ASN A 445 15.49 22.04 4.81
C ASN A 445 14.68 20.76 4.52
N ARG A 446 13.88 20.79 3.44
CA ARG A 446 12.99 19.69 3.03
C ARG A 446 13.31 19.24 1.61
N ILE A 447 13.33 17.92 1.43
CA ILE A 447 13.45 17.27 0.12
C ILE A 447 12.04 16.99 -0.39
N ILE A 448 11.79 17.31 -1.66
CA ILE A 448 10.49 17.17 -2.32
C ILE A 448 10.72 16.48 -3.64
N ILE A 449 9.97 15.40 -3.86
CA ILE A 449 10.05 14.61 -5.09
C ILE A 449 8.82 14.92 -5.93
N GLY A 450 9.03 15.41 -7.14
CA GLY A 450 7.99 15.77 -8.11
C GLY A 450 7.84 17.28 -8.31
N ASP A 451 7.67 17.69 -9.56
CA ASP A 451 7.53 19.10 -9.95
C ASP A 451 6.24 19.72 -9.41
N ARG A 452 5.16 18.94 -9.33
CA ARG A 452 3.86 19.41 -8.83
C ARG A 452 3.89 19.64 -7.33
N GLU A 453 4.44 18.69 -6.57
CA GLU A 453 4.64 18.80 -5.13
C GLU A 453 5.59 19.96 -4.80
N TRP A 454 6.62 20.17 -5.61
CA TRP A 454 7.53 21.31 -5.50
C TRP A 454 6.80 22.65 -5.72
N ALA A 455 6.02 22.77 -6.79
CA ALA A 455 5.22 23.96 -7.07
C ALA A 455 4.20 24.25 -5.95
N ALA A 456 3.59 23.20 -5.40
CA ALA A 456 2.68 23.32 -4.25
C ALA A 456 3.43 23.75 -2.97
N HIS A 457 4.64 23.24 -2.74
CA HIS A 457 5.47 23.63 -1.60
C HIS A 457 5.88 25.10 -1.63
N ILE A 458 6.34 25.62 -2.77
CA ILE A 458 6.70 27.04 -2.92
C ILE A 458 5.51 27.93 -2.59
N LYS A 459 4.29 27.50 -2.96
CA LYS A 459 3.04 28.22 -2.68
C LYS A 459 2.52 28.02 -1.25
N SER A 460 3.11 27.11 -0.47
CA SER A 460 2.60 26.74 0.85
C SER A 460 2.78 27.85 1.90
N LYS A 461 1.87 27.90 2.87
CA LYS A 461 1.93 28.86 4.01
C LYS A 461 3.22 28.69 4.82
N SER A 462 3.67 27.45 5.01
CA SER A 462 4.91 27.13 5.75
C SER A 462 6.15 27.67 5.03
N HIS A 463 6.27 27.46 3.72
CA HIS A 463 7.40 27.99 2.95
C HIS A 463 7.42 29.52 2.95
N ARG A 464 6.26 30.15 2.74
CA ARG A 464 6.12 31.62 2.81
C ARG A 464 6.47 32.18 4.18
N HIS A 465 6.18 31.45 5.26
CA HIS A 465 6.59 31.85 6.61
C HIS A 465 8.10 31.82 6.79
N HIS A 466 8.78 30.74 6.34
CA HIS A 466 10.24 30.65 6.40
C HIS A 466 10.94 31.69 5.51
N LEU A 467 10.38 31.99 4.33
CA LEU A 467 10.85 33.09 3.47
C LEU A 467 10.80 34.44 4.20
N LYS A 468 9.63 34.78 4.77
CA LYS A 468 9.46 36.03 5.52
C LYS A 468 10.36 36.10 6.76
N LYS A 469 10.57 34.98 7.46
CA LYS A 469 11.49 34.91 8.59
C LYS A 469 12.92 35.20 8.16
N ARG A 470 13.41 34.56 7.09
CA ARG A 470 14.76 34.79 6.58
C ARG A 470 14.96 36.21 6.05
N GLN A 471 13.94 36.81 5.42
CA GLN A 471 13.99 38.22 5.01
C GLN A 471 14.16 39.15 6.22
N ARG A 472 13.38 38.95 7.28
CA ARG A 472 13.55 39.71 8.53
C ARG A 472 14.90 39.50 9.19
N ASP A 473 15.39 38.26 9.20
CA ASP A 473 16.70 37.94 9.77
C ASP A 473 17.84 38.60 8.97
N LEU A 474 17.70 38.75 7.65
CA LEU A 474 18.66 39.47 6.80
C LEU A 474 18.57 40.99 7.00
N GLU A 475 17.35 41.54 7.05
CA GLU A 475 17.10 42.97 7.34
C GLU A 475 17.61 43.38 8.72
N ALA A 476 17.55 42.47 9.71
CA ALA A 476 18.09 42.70 11.05
C ALA A 476 19.62 42.67 11.12
N VAL A 477 20.30 42.01 10.17
CA VAL A 477 21.77 41.93 10.10
C VAL A 477 22.36 43.15 9.35
N GLU A 478 21.59 43.80 8.47
CA GLU A 478 22.02 44.99 7.72
C GLU A 478 21.98 46.32 8.53
N MET A 479 21.60 46.29 9.82
CA MET A 479 21.59 47.46 10.69
C MET A 479 22.51 47.26 11.92
N PRO A 480 23.81 47.59 11.85
CA PRO A 480 24.69 47.59 13.03
C PRO A 480 24.42 48.83 13.91
N ASP A 481 24.46 48.60 15.22
CA ASP A 481 24.23 49.51 16.33
C ASP A 481 24.66 50.99 16.14
N HIS A 482 23.74 51.91 16.43
CA HIS A 482 24.10 53.20 17.02
C HIS A 482 23.58 53.25 18.47
N PRO A 483 24.44 53.36 19.48
CA PRO A 483 23.99 53.46 20.86
C PRO A 483 23.50 54.89 21.12
N LYS A 484 22.19 55.06 21.38
CA LYS A 484 21.67 56.33 21.88
C LYS A 484 21.88 56.39 23.39
N LEU A 485 22.83 57.25 23.78
CA LEU A 485 23.00 57.74 25.14
C LEU A 485 21.69 58.29 25.69
N THR A 486 21.38 57.89 26.91
CA THR A 486 20.43 58.57 27.78
C THR A 486 21.03 59.89 28.22
N ASP A 487 20.32 61.00 28.04
CA ASP A 487 20.35 62.05 29.06
C ASP A 487 19.03 62.80 29.15
N ARG A 488 18.65 63.07 30.40
CA ARG A 488 17.54 63.92 30.80
C ARG A 488 17.98 65.38 30.68
N ASP A 489 17.07 66.28 30.29
CA ASP A 489 16.57 67.32 31.21
C ASP A 489 15.85 68.46 30.48
N HIS A 490 14.99 69.08 31.27
CA HIS A 490 14.05 70.17 31.04
C HIS A 490 14.46 71.32 30.11
N ILE A 491 13.47 71.96 29.46
CA ILE A 491 13.07 73.36 29.71
C ILE A 491 11.73 73.68 29.01
N ARG A 492 10.86 74.33 29.79
CA ARG A 492 9.59 75.02 29.48
C ARG A 492 9.84 76.20 28.51
N THR A 493 8.94 76.46 27.57
CA THR A 493 8.30 77.80 27.38
C THR A 493 7.19 77.79 26.34
N GLU A 494 6.30 78.75 26.52
CA GLU A 494 4.98 78.97 25.94
C GLU A 494 5.01 79.67 24.56
N ALA A 495 3.89 79.50 23.84
CA ALA A 495 3.15 80.48 23.04
C ALA A 495 3.82 81.35 21.94
N GLY A 496 3.09 81.51 20.83
CA GLY A 496 3.06 82.76 20.06
C GLY A 496 3.28 82.62 18.55
N ASP A 497 2.19 82.35 17.83
CA ASP A 497 1.71 82.95 16.57
C ASP A 497 2.71 83.47 15.51
N ASP A 498 2.51 82.95 14.27
CA ASP A 498 1.94 83.69 13.12
C ASP A 498 2.69 83.67 11.76
N VAL A 499 1.86 83.36 10.73
CA VAL A 499 1.89 83.76 9.30
C VAL A 499 2.69 82.96 8.24
N ALA A 500 1.93 82.06 7.59
CA ALA A 500 1.62 81.91 6.15
C ALA A 500 2.70 81.67 5.06
N LEU A 501 2.51 80.59 4.27
CA LEU A 501 2.01 80.67 2.87
C LEU A 501 1.80 79.28 2.22
N THR A 502 0.51 78.98 2.00
CA THR A 502 -0.13 78.31 0.83
C THR A 502 0.54 77.14 0.08
N ALA A 503 -0.10 75.97 0.12
CA ALA A 503 -0.84 75.38 -1.02
C ALA A 503 -1.55 74.08 -0.58
N GLY A 504 -2.88 74.11 -0.49
CA GLY A 504 -3.70 72.95 -0.16
C GLY A 504 -4.97 72.92 -1.00
N TYR A 505 -5.19 71.83 -1.72
CA TYR A 505 -6.46 71.44 -2.32
C TYR A 505 -6.85 70.10 -1.71
N ASN A 506 -8.02 70.06 -1.08
CA ASN A 506 -8.72 68.86 -0.65
C ASN A 506 -10.22 69.12 -0.77
N LEU A 507 -10.98 68.15 -1.29
CA LEU A 507 -12.40 67.93 -0.99
C LEU A 507 -12.67 66.43 -1.17
N THR A 508 -12.77 65.70 -0.05
CA THR A 508 -14.00 65.13 0.56
C THR A 508 -14.66 64.00 -0.23
N GLN A 509 -14.84 62.84 0.42
CA GLN A 509 -16.16 62.37 0.87
C GLN A 509 -16.05 61.06 1.66
N THR A 510 -16.66 61.07 2.85
CA THR A 510 -16.96 59.91 3.70
C THR A 510 -18.43 59.52 3.57
N ASP A 511 -18.64 58.21 3.73
CA ASP A 511 -19.83 57.54 4.25
C ASP A 511 -21.13 57.46 3.43
N SER A 512 -21.61 56.21 3.35
CA SER A 512 -22.90 55.75 3.88
C SER A 512 -23.66 54.82 2.93
N LYS A 513 -23.84 53.58 3.42
CA LYS A 513 -25.06 52.73 3.37
C LYS A 513 -26.04 52.96 2.24
N ASN A 514 -26.42 51.88 1.54
CA ASN A 514 -27.76 51.77 0.99
C ASN A 514 -28.38 50.37 1.19
N PRO A 515 -29.70 50.30 1.46
CA PRO A 515 -30.46 49.09 1.77
C PRO A 515 -31.13 48.47 0.53
N ALA A 516 -31.69 47.28 0.72
CA ALA A 516 -32.64 46.64 -0.20
C ALA A 516 -33.96 47.43 -0.31
N PRO A 517 -34.72 47.21 -1.39
CA PRO A 517 -36.08 46.71 -1.18
C PRO A 517 -36.54 45.63 -2.17
N THR A 518 -37.66 45.05 -1.76
CA THR A 518 -38.42 43.89 -2.21
C THR A 518 -39.39 44.11 -3.37
N ALA A 519 -39.67 42.99 -4.06
CA ALA A 519 -40.96 42.51 -4.58
C ALA A 519 -41.63 43.19 -5.81
N GLY A 520 -42.02 42.33 -6.76
CA GLY A 520 -42.98 42.62 -7.83
C GLY A 520 -43.06 41.46 -8.82
N ASN A 521 -44.12 40.66 -8.71
CA ASN A 521 -44.53 39.54 -9.59
C ASN A 521 -44.58 39.92 -11.08
N ASP A 522 -44.42 38.92 -11.96
CA ASP A 522 -45.51 38.53 -12.87
C ASP A 522 -45.31 37.14 -13.49
N LEU A 523 -46.41 36.38 -13.47
CA LEU A 523 -46.62 35.08 -14.13
C LEU A 523 -46.76 35.26 -15.64
N ALA A 524 -46.40 34.23 -16.43
CA ALA A 524 -47.34 33.51 -17.31
C ALA A 524 -46.65 32.48 -18.25
N SER A 525 -47.32 31.32 -18.34
CA SER A 525 -47.54 30.50 -19.56
C SER A 525 -46.39 29.60 -20.06
N THR A 526 -46.34 28.33 -19.65
CA THR A 526 -46.86 27.14 -20.38
C THR A 526 -46.25 26.87 -21.76
N ALA A 527 -45.45 25.80 -21.84
CA ALA A 527 -45.60 24.64 -22.74
C ALA A 527 -44.63 23.53 -22.29
#